data_AF-U5E9J5-F1
#
_entry.id   AF-U5E9J5-F1
#
_cell.length_a   1.000
_cell.length_b   1.000
_cell.length_c   1.000
_cell.angle_alpha   90.00
_cell.angle_beta   90.00
_cell.angle_gamma   90.00
#
_symmetry.space_group_name_H-M   'P 1'
#
loop_
_entity.id
_entity.type
_entity.pdbx_description
1 polymer ?
#
loop_
_entity_poly.entity_id
_entity_poly.type
_entity_poly.pdbx_seq_one_letter_code
_entity_poly.pdbx_strand_id
1 'polypeptide(L)'
;MVVGGAVYAESTASVRVEDVPLAHLSIEVGHFYMSDLLNGEAAIEAQFRRVAPLLEAFTDIARREFGEVAGGPSRVRVSTCFLLDDYFQTDADPRRIVPKLLRIAGDCGVRIDYLASEAGCSKYLRRQHDEPRIPLAQMVADSIVAEPAPGSTGRRPPTAESGWLCNGDRSSDHEPGQAMEVGYRPPVEFAARNHSIFLDVEMWRDRGAGQDVLWSCPFLASVWQLLRLGMLRYEGKAVVDAEYWAPGHEWPARWSDFPSVIRLQERAAPFAAFRSLSLLPQRYVGIEHAVRMILDHVQPDPAVVALIARRAREQGITMTDDVTDRLSHHFLSSV
;
A
#
# COMPACT_ATOMS: atom_id res chain seq x y z
N MET A 1 -16.64 -57.30 -20.29
CA MET A 1 -17.35 -56.14 -19.74
C MET A 1 -16.51 -55.56 -18.61
N VAL A 2 -15.58 -54.64 -18.93
CA VAL A 2 -15.06 -53.62 -18.01
C VAL A 2 -14.71 -52.46 -18.93
N VAL A 3 -15.52 -51.40 -18.85
CA VAL A 3 -15.34 -50.17 -19.63
C VAL A 3 -14.28 -49.36 -18.90
N GLY A 4 -13.13 -49.15 -19.54
CA GLY A 4 -12.10 -48.23 -19.07
C GLY A 4 -12.61 -46.80 -19.23
N GLY A 5 -13.08 -46.20 -18.13
CA GLY A 5 -13.40 -44.79 -18.08
C GLY A 5 -12.11 -43.98 -18.17
N ALA A 6 -11.89 -43.31 -19.29
CA ALA A 6 -10.88 -42.26 -19.38
C ALA A 6 -11.29 -41.13 -18.43
N VAL A 7 -10.54 -40.96 -17.35
CA VAL A 7 -10.69 -39.80 -16.46
C VAL A 7 -10.15 -38.61 -17.24
N TYR A 8 -11.06 -37.74 -17.69
CA TYR A 8 -10.72 -36.43 -18.20
C TYR A 8 -10.18 -35.60 -17.03
N ALA A 9 -8.87 -35.41 -16.99
CA ALA A 9 -8.23 -34.44 -16.12
C ALA A 9 -7.93 -33.21 -16.97
N GLU A 10 -8.68 -32.13 -16.75
CA GLU A 10 -8.29 -30.82 -17.26
C GLU A 10 -6.94 -30.50 -16.62
N SER A 11 -5.90 -30.43 -17.45
CA SER A 11 -4.58 -29.93 -17.12
C SER A 11 -4.75 -28.47 -16.71
N THR A 12 -5.22 -28.23 -15.50
CA THR A 12 -5.16 -26.91 -14.88
C THR A 12 -3.70 -26.53 -14.87
N ALA A 13 -3.34 -25.66 -15.80
CA ALA A 13 -2.10 -24.91 -15.72
C ALA A 13 -2.12 -24.28 -14.33
N SER A 14 -1.39 -24.86 -13.37
CA SER A 14 -1.12 -24.19 -12.13
C SER A 14 -0.34 -22.95 -12.53
N VAL A 15 -1.03 -21.82 -12.60
CA VAL A 15 -0.39 -20.54 -12.89
C VAL A 15 0.60 -20.35 -11.76
N ARG A 16 1.87 -20.61 -12.06
CA ARG A 16 2.93 -20.57 -11.06
C ARG A 16 3.10 -19.11 -10.66
N VAL A 17 2.63 -18.80 -9.47
CA VAL A 17 2.86 -17.50 -8.82
C VAL A 17 4.36 -17.34 -8.62
N GLU A 18 4.91 -16.26 -9.16
CA GLU A 18 6.33 -15.91 -9.07
C GLU A 18 6.71 -15.56 -7.63
N ASP A 19 7.87 -16.02 -7.19
CA ASP A 19 8.44 -15.66 -5.88
C ASP A 19 9.13 -14.30 -5.97
N VAL A 20 9.02 -13.52 -4.90
CA VAL A 20 9.67 -12.20 -4.80
C VAL A 20 10.62 -12.20 -3.60
N PRO A 21 11.80 -11.56 -3.72
CA PRO A 21 12.70 -11.44 -2.60
C PRO A 21 12.08 -10.58 -1.49
N LEU A 22 12.23 -11.01 -0.22
CA LEU A 22 11.65 -10.34 0.94
C LEU A 22 12.73 -9.85 1.93
N ALA A 23 12.66 -8.59 2.30
CA ALA A 23 13.31 -8.04 3.48
C ALA A 23 12.54 -8.46 4.75
N HIS A 24 13.16 -8.30 5.92
CA HIS A 24 12.47 -8.52 7.20
C HIS A 24 11.52 -7.35 7.49
N LEU A 25 11.98 -6.12 7.20
CA LEU A 25 11.22 -4.90 7.40
C LEU A 25 11.42 -3.94 6.22
N SER A 26 10.33 -3.39 5.71
CA SER A 26 10.32 -2.23 4.82
C SER A 26 9.92 -1.00 5.63
N ILE A 27 10.68 0.08 5.60
CA ILE A 27 10.39 1.34 6.32
C ILE A 27 10.10 2.45 5.30
N GLU A 28 8.95 3.10 5.42
CA GLU A 28 8.63 4.32 4.69
C GLU A 28 9.06 5.53 5.51
N VAL A 29 9.97 6.32 4.95
CA VAL A 29 10.71 7.36 5.68
C VAL A 29 10.09 8.75 5.56
N GLY A 30 8.77 8.80 5.62
CA GLY A 30 7.98 10.03 5.50
C GLY A 30 7.10 10.05 4.26
N HIS A 31 6.16 10.99 4.28
CA HIS A 31 5.31 11.33 3.16
C HIS A 31 5.10 12.85 3.17
N PHE A 32 5.15 13.46 1.99
CA PHE A 32 4.99 14.90 1.80
C PHE A 32 3.95 15.10 0.71
N TYR A 33 3.05 16.05 0.93
CA TYR A 33 2.20 16.49 -0.17
C TYR A 33 3.07 17.15 -1.23
N MET A 34 2.67 17.10 -2.50
CA MET A 34 3.41 17.81 -3.56
C MET A 34 3.57 19.31 -3.25
N SER A 35 2.58 19.92 -2.59
CA SER A 35 2.65 21.29 -2.11
C SER A 35 3.79 21.51 -1.10
N ASP A 36 4.02 20.58 -0.18
CA ASP A 36 5.16 20.62 0.75
C ASP A 36 6.49 20.52 -0.01
N LEU A 37 6.53 19.65 -1.03
CA LEU A 37 7.71 19.49 -1.89
C LEU A 37 7.98 20.73 -2.74
N LEU A 38 6.98 21.55 -3.05
CA LEU A 38 7.14 22.82 -3.76
C LEU A 38 7.55 23.96 -2.82
N ASN A 39 7.01 23.96 -1.59
CA ASN A 39 7.12 25.05 -0.63
C ASN A 39 8.42 25.00 0.20
N GLY A 40 9.54 25.29 -0.46
CA GLY A 40 10.84 25.51 0.20
C GLY A 40 11.45 24.26 0.85
N GLU A 41 12.73 24.34 1.21
CA GLU A 41 13.48 23.18 1.71
C GLU A 41 13.34 22.96 3.22
N ALA A 42 13.01 24.03 3.96
CA ALA A 42 13.00 24.02 5.42
C ALA A 42 11.98 23.04 6.01
N ALA A 43 10.79 22.91 5.41
CA ALA A 43 9.77 21.96 5.87
C ALA A 43 10.23 20.50 5.66
N ILE A 44 10.86 20.23 4.51
CA ILE A 44 11.40 18.91 4.17
C ILE A 44 12.51 18.54 5.17
N GLU A 45 13.44 19.45 5.39
CA GLU A 45 14.56 19.28 6.30
C GLU A 45 14.08 19.08 7.76
N ALA A 46 13.11 19.87 8.21
CA ALA A 46 12.55 19.75 9.55
C ALA A 46 11.90 18.38 9.79
N GLN A 47 11.17 17.84 8.82
CA GLN A 47 10.59 16.51 8.93
C GLN A 47 11.67 15.41 8.87
N PHE A 48 12.64 15.49 7.95
CA PHE A 48 13.70 14.47 7.87
C PHE A 48 14.62 14.44 9.10
N ARG A 49 14.93 15.58 9.71
CA ARG A 49 15.66 15.62 11.00
C ARG A 49 14.95 14.86 12.12
N ARG A 50 13.62 14.79 12.07
CA ARG A 50 12.80 14.03 13.04
C ARG A 50 12.72 12.54 12.68
N VAL A 51 12.67 12.23 11.39
CA VAL A 51 12.65 10.85 10.88
C VAL A 51 13.99 10.14 11.13
N ALA A 52 15.12 10.83 10.94
CA ALA A 52 16.46 10.23 11.02
C ALA A 52 16.72 9.40 12.32
N PRO A 53 16.53 9.94 13.54
CA PRO A 53 16.74 9.15 14.76
C PRO A 53 15.76 7.99 14.92
N LEU A 54 14.52 8.12 14.40
CA LEU A 54 13.53 7.06 14.45
C LEU A 54 13.88 5.93 13.47
N LEU A 55 14.34 6.27 12.27
CA LEU A 55 14.80 5.30 11.28
C LEU A 55 15.93 4.44 11.85
N GLU A 56 16.91 5.06 12.53
CA GLU A 56 17.99 4.34 13.22
C GLU A 56 17.41 3.41 14.30
N ALA A 57 16.56 3.94 15.18
CA ALA A 57 15.96 3.17 16.26
C ALA A 57 15.15 1.96 15.78
N PHE A 58 14.30 2.14 14.77
CA PHE A 58 13.48 1.04 14.22
C PHE A 58 14.31 0.02 13.43
N THR A 59 15.39 0.47 12.78
CA THR A 59 16.36 -0.45 12.16
C THR A 59 17.02 -1.32 13.23
N ASP A 60 17.42 -0.74 14.36
CA ASP A 60 18.03 -1.48 15.45
C ASP A 60 17.06 -2.40 16.19
N ILE A 61 15.79 -2.00 16.33
CA ILE A 61 14.72 -2.88 16.82
C ILE A 61 14.60 -4.10 15.91
N ALA A 62 14.51 -3.91 14.60
CA ALA A 62 14.42 -5.00 13.63
C ALA A 62 15.65 -5.92 13.70
N ARG A 63 16.85 -5.34 13.84
CA ARG A 63 18.10 -6.12 13.98
C ARG A 63 18.12 -7.01 15.22
N ARG A 64 17.54 -6.55 16.32
CA ARG A 64 17.42 -7.33 17.56
C ARG A 64 16.35 -8.40 17.42
N GLU A 65 15.19 -8.04 16.86
CA GLU A 65 14.06 -8.95 16.70
C GLU A 65 14.37 -10.11 15.74
N PHE A 66 14.93 -9.80 14.56
CA PHE A 66 15.19 -10.80 13.53
C PHE A 66 16.64 -11.32 13.55
N GLY A 67 17.47 -10.86 14.49
CA GLY A 67 18.90 -11.16 14.51
C GLY A 67 19.20 -12.65 14.63
N GLU A 68 18.51 -13.37 15.51
CA GLU A 68 18.71 -14.81 15.69
C GLU A 68 18.34 -15.59 14.43
N VAL A 69 17.16 -15.34 13.87
CA VAL A 69 16.63 -16.07 12.70
C VAL A 69 17.38 -15.73 11.41
N ALA A 70 17.94 -14.52 11.30
CA ALA A 70 18.75 -14.11 10.17
C ALA A 70 20.21 -14.62 10.22
N GLY A 71 20.63 -15.24 11.33
CA GLY A 71 22.01 -15.65 11.55
C GLY A 71 22.96 -14.49 11.89
N GLY A 72 22.43 -13.47 12.56
CA GLY A 72 23.16 -12.32 13.10
C GLY A 72 22.48 -10.98 12.78
N PRO A 73 22.62 -9.94 13.65
CA PRO A 73 22.03 -8.61 13.41
C PRO A 73 22.41 -7.97 12.07
N SER A 74 23.62 -8.21 11.57
CA SER A 74 24.10 -7.67 10.28
C SER A 74 23.46 -8.32 9.05
N ARG A 75 22.80 -9.47 9.22
CA ARG A 75 22.08 -10.19 8.16
C ARG A 75 20.60 -9.80 8.09
N VAL A 76 20.11 -9.02 9.04
CA VAL A 76 18.75 -8.50 9.01
C VAL A 76 18.62 -7.49 7.86
N ARG A 77 17.87 -7.90 6.85
CA ARG A 77 17.50 -7.10 5.68
C ARG A 77 16.42 -6.08 6.05
N VAL A 78 16.76 -4.80 6.03
CA VAL A 78 15.84 -3.67 6.17
C VAL A 78 15.95 -2.81 4.91
N SER A 79 14.82 -2.52 4.26
CA SER A 79 14.76 -1.60 3.12
C SER A 79 14.05 -0.31 3.51
N THR A 80 14.47 0.80 2.92
CA THR A 80 13.84 2.12 3.09
C THR A 80 13.18 2.58 1.81
N CYS A 81 12.01 3.20 1.91
CA CYS A 81 11.27 3.68 0.76
C CYS A 81 10.63 5.05 1.01
N PHE A 82 10.33 5.75 -0.07
CA PHE A 82 9.62 7.01 -0.05
C PHE A 82 8.61 7.03 -1.20
N LEU A 83 7.35 7.32 -0.90
CA LEU A 83 6.28 7.46 -1.90
C LEU A 83 6.07 8.94 -2.22
N LEU A 84 6.21 9.30 -3.51
CA LEU A 84 5.93 10.63 -4.03
C LEU A 84 4.44 10.76 -4.32
N ASP A 85 3.82 11.81 -3.79
CA ASP A 85 2.43 12.21 -4.09
C ASP A 85 2.35 12.93 -5.45
N ASP A 86 2.56 12.19 -6.54
CA ASP A 86 2.49 12.71 -7.91
C ASP A 86 1.12 12.46 -8.58
N TYR A 87 0.18 11.83 -7.88
CA TYR A 87 -1.11 11.46 -8.45
C TYR A 87 -2.10 12.63 -8.52
N PHE A 88 -2.18 13.45 -7.47
CA PHE A 88 -3.12 14.57 -7.40
C PHE A 88 -2.57 15.87 -7.99
N GLN A 89 -1.24 16.00 -8.07
CA GLN A 89 -0.58 17.19 -8.58
C GLN A 89 0.58 16.84 -9.53
N THR A 90 0.35 16.99 -10.84
CA THR A 90 1.27 16.56 -11.90
C THR A 90 2.02 17.71 -12.60
N ASP A 91 1.82 18.95 -12.16
CA ASP A 91 2.41 20.15 -12.79
C ASP A 91 3.85 20.44 -12.34
N ALA A 92 4.30 19.82 -11.24
CA ALA A 92 5.67 19.95 -10.76
C ALA A 92 6.69 19.24 -11.67
N ASP A 93 7.90 19.78 -11.82
CA ASP A 93 8.98 19.15 -12.61
C ASP A 93 9.73 18.09 -11.77
N PRO A 94 9.66 16.79 -12.10
CA PRO A 94 10.35 15.73 -11.37
C PRO A 94 11.87 15.97 -11.29
N ARG A 95 12.46 16.58 -12.32
CA ARG A 95 13.90 16.90 -12.40
C ARG A 95 14.33 17.94 -11.38
N ARG A 96 13.38 18.69 -10.81
CA ARG A 96 13.65 19.65 -9.73
C ARG A 96 13.30 19.06 -8.36
N ILE A 97 12.17 18.36 -8.28
CA ILE A 97 11.64 17.83 -7.02
C ILE A 97 12.49 16.68 -6.50
N VAL A 98 12.78 15.68 -7.34
CA VAL A 98 13.46 14.46 -6.90
C VAL A 98 14.89 14.73 -6.44
N PRO A 99 15.76 15.44 -7.19
CA PRO A 99 17.10 15.76 -6.70
C PRO A 99 17.10 16.54 -5.40
N LYS A 100 16.19 17.51 -5.26
CA LYS A 100 16.05 18.31 -4.04
C LYS A 100 15.69 17.44 -2.84
N LEU A 101 14.68 16.58 -2.98
CA LEU A 101 14.26 15.65 -1.93
C LEU A 101 15.41 14.73 -1.50
N LEU A 102 16.06 14.07 -2.46
CA LEU A 102 17.13 13.10 -2.19
C LEU A 102 18.36 13.76 -1.55
N ARG A 103 18.70 14.97 -1.98
CA ARG A 103 19.79 15.75 -1.36
C ARG A 103 19.46 16.06 0.10
N ILE A 104 18.29 16.63 0.39
CA ILE A 104 17.91 17.00 1.76
C ILE A 104 17.82 15.75 2.65
N ALA A 105 17.29 14.64 2.14
CA ALA A 105 17.28 13.37 2.85
C ALA A 105 18.71 12.93 3.22
N GLY A 106 19.63 12.96 2.26
CA GLY A 106 21.05 12.66 2.47
C GLY A 106 21.71 13.58 3.50
N ASP A 107 21.47 14.89 3.40
CA ASP A 107 21.99 15.91 4.33
C ASP A 107 21.49 15.69 5.77
N CYS A 108 20.29 15.12 5.93
CA CYS A 108 19.70 14.76 7.22
C CYS A 108 20.06 13.35 7.70
N GLY A 109 20.83 12.57 6.94
CA GLY A 109 21.14 11.17 7.27
C GLY A 109 19.99 10.18 7.03
N VAL A 110 18.94 10.57 6.30
CA VAL A 110 17.84 9.70 5.90
C VAL A 110 18.20 9.00 4.60
N ARG A 111 18.55 7.72 4.70
CA ARG A 111 18.76 6.86 3.53
C ARG A 111 17.41 6.47 2.91
N ILE A 112 17.33 6.54 1.59
CA ILE A 112 16.21 6.06 0.79
C ILE A 112 16.76 5.01 -0.19
N ASP A 113 16.32 3.76 -0.05
CA ASP A 113 16.69 2.68 -0.97
C ASP A 113 15.79 2.64 -2.20
N TYR A 114 14.52 2.99 -2.03
CA TYR A 114 13.49 2.97 -3.07
C TYR A 114 12.68 4.26 -3.13
N LEU A 115 12.47 4.78 -4.34
CA LEU A 115 11.59 5.91 -4.60
C LEU A 115 10.41 5.41 -5.42
N ALA A 116 9.20 5.68 -4.99
CA ALA A 116 7.98 5.24 -5.66
C ALA A 116 7.09 6.41 -6.04
N SER A 117 6.29 6.22 -7.09
CA SER A 117 5.24 7.15 -7.55
C SER A 117 3.87 6.65 -7.08
N GLU A 118 3.09 7.53 -6.45
CA GLU A 118 1.70 7.23 -6.05
C GLU A 118 0.82 6.99 -7.28
N ALA A 119 1.07 7.68 -8.40
CA ALA A 119 0.41 7.38 -9.66
C ALA A 119 0.70 5.94 -10.15
N GLY A 120 1.86 5.39 -9.79
CA GLY A 120 2.21 3.99 -9.99
C GLY A 120 1.33 2.99 -9.23
N CYS A 121 0.73 3.39 -8.10
CA CYS A 121 -0.27 2.58 -7.40
C CYS A 121 -1.61 2.53 -8.16
N SER A 122 -1.90 3.53 -9.00
CA SER A 122 -3.06 3.49 -9.89
C SER A 122 -2.79 2.61 -11.11
N LYS A 123 -1.76 2.95 -11.88
CA LYS A 123 -1.37 2.27 -13.12
C LYS A 123 0.15 2.06 -13.10
N TYR A 124 0.58 0.82 -12.85
CA TYR A 124 1.99 0.51 -12.66
C TYR A 124 2.76 0.49 -13.99
N LEU A 125 3.87 1.21 -14.00
CA LEU A 125 4.81 1.35 -15.09
C LEU A 125 6.12 0.66 -14.69
N ARG A 126 6.35 -0.54 -15.24
CA ARG A 126 7.57 -1.34 -14.99
C ARG A 126 8.82 -0.67 -15.56
N ARG A 127 8.72 -0.01 -16.72
CA ARG A 127 9.81 0.73 -17.38
C ARG A 127 9.28 1.88 -18.23
N GLN A 128 10.15 2.84 -18.54
CA GLN A 128 9.95 3.69 -19.71
C GLN A 128 9.96 2.78 -20.95
N HIS A 129 8.82 2.58 -21.62
CA HIS A 129 8.59 2.00 -22.98
C HIS A 129 7.42 0.97 -23.06
N ASP A 130 6.67 1.06 -24.17
CA ASP A 130 5.64 0.25 -24.87
C ASP A 130 4.79 -0.86 -24.21
N GLU A 131 5.06 -1.31 -22.98
CA GLU A 131 4.17 -2.27 -22.30
C GLU A 131 2.91 -1.58 -21.76
N PRO A 132 1.73 -2.24 -21.84
CA PRO A 132 0.53 -1.71 -21.22
C PRO A 132 0.73 -1.61 -19.71
N ARG A 133 0.31 -0.48 -19.14
CA ARG A 133 0.37 -0.27 -17.69
C ARG A 133 -0.53 -1.28 -16.99
N ILE A 134 -0.04 -1.84 -15.89
CA ILE A 134 -0.81 -2.77 -15.07
C ILE A 134 -1.83 -1.95 -14.27
N PRO A 135 -3.15 -2.21 -14.38
CA PRO A 135 -4.17 -1.42 -13.70
C PRO A 135 -4.30 -1.83 -12.23
N LEU A 136 -3.25 -1.59 -11.42
CA LEU A 136 -3.15 -2.09 -10.05
C LEU A 136 -4.32 -1.69 -9.15
N ALA A 137 -4.70 -0.41 -9.19
CA ALA A 137 -5.82 0.06 -8.38
C ALA A 137 -7.11 -0.67 -8.75
N GLN A 138 -7.35 -0.91 -10.04
CA GLN A 138 -8.52 -1.70 -10.47
C GLN A 138 -8.41 -3.15 -10.00
N MET A 139 -7.25 -3.80 -10.13
CA MET A 139 -7.06 -5.17 -9.67
C MET A 139 -7.32 -5.33 -8.17
N VAL A 140 -6.95 -4.34 -7.36
CA VAL A 140 -7.22 -4.33 -5.91
C VAL A 140 -8.69 -4.01 -5.64
N ALA A 141 -9.32 -3.11 -6.41
CA ALA A 141 -10.74 -2.82 -6.28
C ALA A 141 -11.60 -4.06 -6.58
N ASP A 142 -11.21 -4.84 -7.60
CA ASP A 142 -11.88 -6.07 -8.00
C ASP A 142 -11.73 -7.20 -6.96
N SER A 143 -10.74 -7.11 -6.06
CA SER A 143 -10.54 -8.07 -4.97
C SER A 143 -11.16 -7.64 -3.64
N ILE A 144 -11.86 -6.50 -3.60
CA ILE A 144 -12.60 -6.08 -2.41
C ILE A 144 -13.88 -6.90 -2.27
N VAL A 145 -14.00 -7.56 -1.12
CA VAL A 145 -15.22 -8.24 -0.70
C VAL A 145 -16.02 -7.27 0.15
N ALA A 146 -17.15 -6.80 -0.38
CA ALA A 146 -18.08 -6.01 0.41
C ALA A 146 -18.73 -6.88 1.49
N GLU A 147 -18.80 -6.38 2.73
CA GLU A 147 -19.59 -7.00 3.80
C GLU A 147 -21.01 -6.38 3.77
N PRO A 148 -22.03 -7.06 3.22
CA PRO A 148 -23.38 -6.52 3.23
C PRO A 148 -23.94 -6.56 4.66
N ALA A 149 -24.54 -5.47 5.09
CA ALA A 149 -25.28 -5.42 6.35
C ALA A 149 -26.32 -6.55 6.43
N PRO A 150 -26.47 -7.24 7.58
CA PRO A 150 -27.53 -8.20 7.79
C PRO A 150 -28.92 -7.58 7.49
N GLY A 151 -29.67 -8.17 6.56
CA GLY A 151 -30.97 -7.64 6.15
C GLY A 151 -30.91 -6.42 5.21
N SER A 152 -29.76 -6.15 4.58
CA SER A 152 -29.63 -5.12 3.56
C SER A 152 -30.69 -5.27 2.48
N THR A 153 -31.40 -4.17 2.21
CA THR A 153 -32.45 -4.09 1.18
C THR A 153 -31.92 -3.72 -0.20
N GLY A 154 -30.58 -3.59 -0.36
CA GLY A 154 -29.96 -3.08 -1.58
C GLY A 154 -30.10 -1.56 -1.76
N ARG A 155 -30.50 -0.81 -0.73
CA ARG A 155 -30.65 0.66 -0.79
C ARG A 155 -29.32 1.38 -1.05
N ARG A 156 -28.21 0.87 -0.50
CA ARG A 156 -26.86 1.34 -0.82
C ARG A 156 -26.41 0.56 -2.06
N PRO A 157 -25.95 1.23 -3.13
CA PRO A 157 -25.32 0.54 -4.24
C PRO A 157 -24.15 -0.31 -3.71
N PRO A 158 -23.85 -1.45 -4.34
CA PRO A 158 -22.66 -2.22 -4.03
C PRO A 158 -21.41 -1.34 -3.96
N THR A 159 -20.43 -1.73 -3.13
CA THR A 159 -19.15 -1.04 -3.00
C THR A 159 -18.48 -0.82 -4.37
N ALA A 160 -18.52 -1.83 -5.24
CA ALA A 160 -17.98 -1.78 -6.61
C ALA A 160 -18.69 -0.76 -7.53
N GLU A 161 -19.92 -0.36 -7.22
CA GLU A 161 -20.65 0.65 -7.99
C GLU A 161 -20.52 2.04 -7.37
N SER A 162 -20.59 2.14 -6.04
CA SER A 162 -20.57 3.42 -5.33
C SER A 162 -19.17 4.03 -5.20
N GLY A 163 -18.13 3.19 -5.10
CA GLY A 163 -16.79 3.63 -4.71
C GLY A 163 -16.64 3.96 -3.23
N TRP A 164 -17.63 3.59 -2.40
CA TRP A 164 -17.58 3.78 -0.96
C TRP A 164 -17.56 2.44 -0.22
N LEU A 165 -16.69 2.32 0.78
CA LEU A 165 -16.58 1.15 1.64
C LEU A 165 -16.89 1.53 3.10
N CYS A 166 -17.76 0.77 3.76
CA CYS A 166 -18.13 0.98 5.15
C CYS A 166 -17.92 -0.28 5.98
N ASN A 167 -17.58 -0.13 7.27
CA ASN A 167 -17.34 -1.23 8.20
C ASN A 167 -18.56 -1.56 9.09
N GLY A 168 -19.76 -1.12 8.70
CA GLY A 168 -20.93 -1.20 9.58
C GLY A 168 -22.22 -0.63 9.02
N ASP A 169 -23.19 -0.48 9.92
CA ASP A 169 -24.46 0.20 9.70
C ASP A 169 -24.37 1.69 10.06
N ARG A 170 -24.88 2.55 9.18
CA ARG A 170 -25.01 3.99 9.42
C ARG A 170 -26.10 4.29 10.45
N SER A 171 -26.07 5.52 11.00
CA SER A 171 -27.16 6.02 11.84
C SER A 171 -28.48 6.07 11.07
N SER A 172 -29.60 5.99 11.80
CA SER A 172 -30.94 6.08 11.20
C SER A 172 -31.33 7.50 10.74
N ASP A 173 -30.44 8.50 10.87
CA ASP A 173 -30.69 9.91 10.52
C ASP A 173 -31.13 10.11 9.05
N HIS A 174 -30.85 9.13 8.19
CA HIS A 174 -31.18 9.18 6.76
C HIS A 174 -32.13 8.05 6.35
N GLU A 175 -32.78 7.36 7.29
CA GLU A 175 -33.86 6.41 6.99
C GLU A 175 -35.11 7.15 6.49
N PRO A 176 -35.80 6.66 5.44
CA PRO A 176 -37.01 7.30 4.95
C PRO A 176 -38.14 6.98 5.94
N GLY A 177 -38.48 7.94 6.78
CA GLY A 177 -39.59 7.89 7.72
C GLY A 177 -39.93 9.29 8.22
N GLN A 178 -41.16 9.49 8.70
CA GLN A 178 -41.48 10.75 9.38
C GLN A 178 -40.55 10.87 10.60
N ALA A 179 -39.95 12.04 10.83
CA ALA A 179 -39.00 12.26 11.94
C ALA A 179 -39.58 11.95 13.34
N MET A 180 -40.90 11.77 13.43
CA MET A 180 -41.65 11.37 14.63
C MET A 180 -41.78 9.83 14.81
N GLU A 181 -41.47 9.03 13.80
CA GLU A 181 -41.63 7.56 13.79
C GLU A 181 -40.30 6.80 13.86
N VAL A 182 -39.19 7.43 13.45
CA VAL A 182 -37.85 6.82 13.46
C VAL A 182 -37.10 7.32 14.68
N GLY A 183 -36.97 6.47 15.70
CA GLY A 183 -36.04 6.73 16.80
C GLY A 183 -34.59 6.75 16.30
N TYR A 184 -33.75 7.63 16.85
CA TYR A 184 -32.33 7.65 16.54
C TYR A 184 -31.68 6.30 16.89
N ARG A 185 -31.03 5.69 15.89
CA ARG A 185 -30.16 4.52 16.03
C ARG A 185 -28.73 4.96 15.73
N PRO A 186 -27.77 4.79 16.66
CA PRO A 186 -26.38 5.13 16.41
C PRO A 186 -25.76 4.21 15.36
N PRO A 187 -24.67 4.64 14.70
CA PRO A 187 -23.95 3.79 13.76
C PRO A 187 -23.25 2.63 14.50
N VAL A 188 -23.22 1.45 13.88
CA VAL A 188 -22.71 0.21 14.47
C VAL A 188 -21.69 -0.42 13.54
N GLU A 189 -20.45 -0.56 14.00
CA GLU A 189 -19.41 -1.37 13.36
C GLU A 189 -19.72 -2.87 13.50
N PHE A 190 -19.61 -3.64 12.41
CA PHE A 190 -19.98 -5.07 12.41
C PHE A 190 -19.12 -5.92 13.34
N ALA A 191 -17.82 -5.61 13.46
CA ALA A 191 -16.87 -6.29 14.33
C ALA A 191 -16.69 -5.63 15.71
N ALA A 192 -17.62 -4.74 16.11
CA ALA A 192 -17.56 -4.03 17.38
C ALA A 192 -17.54 -5.00 18.57
N ARG A 193 -16.65 -4.75 19.54
CA ARG A 193 -16.64 -5.47 20.83
C ARG A 193 -17.43 -4.71 21.90
N ASN A 194 -16.83 -3.64 22.44
CA ASN A 194 -17.40 -2.86 23.55
C ASN A 194 -17.81 -1.43 23.16
N HIS A 195 -17.42 -0.99 21.97
CA HIS A 195 -17.75 0.31 21.40
C HIS A 195 -17.72 0.19 19.87
N SER A 196 -18.37 1.13 19.19
CA SER A 196 -18.48 1.19 17.73
C SER A 196 -17.58 2.31 17.19
N ILE A 197 -16.71 1.99 16.24
CA ILE A 197 -16.01 3.00 15.44
C ILE A 197 -16.43 2.84 13.99
N PHE A 198 -17.37 3.68 13.56
CA PHE A 198 -17.91 3.62 12.20
C PHE A 198 -17.09 4.47 11.24
N LEU A 199 -16.69 3.87 10.11
CA LEU A 199 -16.03 4.51 8.99
C LEU A 199 -16.81 4.30 7.70
N ASP A 200 -16.86 5.33 6.87
CA ASP A 200 -17.27 5.26 5.48
C ASP A 200 -16.22 5.96 4.64
N VAL A 201 -15.58 5.18 3.77
CA VAL A 201 -14.36 5.57 3.07
C VAL A 201 -14.65 5.64 1.58
N GLU A 202 -14.48 6.83 1.00
CA GLU A 202 -14.42 7.01 -0.45
C GLU A 202 -13.11 6.37 -0.94
N MET A 203 -13.22 5.30 -1.73
CA MET A 203 -12.09 4.65 -2.38
C MET A 203 -11.86 5.22 -3.77
N TRP A 204 -12.94 5.62 -4.44
CA TRP A 204 -12.87 6.32 -5.70
C TRP A 204 -14.13 7.12 -6.00
N ARG A 205 -14.02 7.99 -7.01
CA ARG A 205 -15.16 8.66 -7.63
C ARG A 205 -15.05 8.66 -9.15
N ASP A 206 -16.20 8.56 -9.80
CA ASP A 206 -16.29 8.71 -11.26
C ASP A 206 -16.01 10.15 -11.68
N ARG A 207 -15.20 10.31 -12.74
CA ARG A 207 -15.02 11.60 -13.41
C ARG A 207 -16.05 11.86 -14.53
N GLY A 208 -16.96 10.91 -14.77
CA GLY A 208 -18.03 10.97 -15.77
C GLY A 208 -17.79 10.13 -17.04
N ALA A 209 -18.88 9.83 -17.76
CA ALA A 209 -18.98 9.27 -19.12
C ALA A 209 -17.83 8.37 -19.62
N GLY A 210 -17.56 7.27 -18.92
CA GLY A 210 -16.74 6.17 -19.43
C GLY A 210 -15.23 6.38 -19.48
N GLN A 211 -14.68 7.38 -18.78
CA GLN A 211 -13.25 7.66 -18.77
C GLN A 211 -12.71 7.93 -17.35
N ASP A 212 -11.84 7.02 -16.91
CA ASP A 212 -10.94 7.06 -15.75
C ASP A 212 -11.55 7.43 -14.38
N VAL A 213 -11.57 6.43 -13.51
CA VAL A 213 -11.84 6.53 -12.08
C VAL A 213 -10.76 7.36 -11.39
N LEU A 214 -11.17 8.28 -10.50
CA LEU A 214 -10.24 8.96 -9.60
C LEU A 214 -10.16 8.21 -8.28
N TRP A 215 -9.05 7.54 -8.06
CA TRP A 215 -8.77 6.83 -6.82
C TRP A 215 -8.48 7.81 -5.69
N SER A 216 -8.92 7.48 -4.47
CA SER A 216 -8.60 8.29 -3.30
C SER A 216 -7.21 7.95 -2.77
N CYS A 217 -6.61 8.91 -2.05
CA CYS A 217 -5.32 8.72 -1.38
C CYS A 217 -5.29 7.48 -0.46
N PRO A 218 -6.27 7.24 0.44
CA PRO A 218 -6.24 6.02 1.26
C PRO A 218 -6.32 4.74 0.44
N PHE A 219 -7.03 4.74 -0.70
CA PHE A 219 -7.06 3.56 -1.57
C PHE A 219 -5.71 3.30 -2.26
N LEU A 220 -5.06 4.33 -2.80
CA LEU A 220 -3.72 4.19 -3.37
C LEU A 220 -2.66 3.82 -2.32
N ALA A 221 -2.80 4.32 -1.09
CA ALA A 221 -1.97 3.92 0.04
C ALA A 221 -2.20 2.44 0.42
N SER A 222 -3.42 1.91 0.33
CA SER A 222 -3.69 0.47 0.48
C SER A 222 -2.96 -0.36 -0.59
N VAL A 223 -3.01 0.06 -1.86
CA VAL A 223 -2.25 -0.59 -2.94
C VAL A 223 -0.75 -0.54 -2.65
N TRP A 224 -0.25 0.61 -2.17
CA TRP A 224 1.15 0.78 -1.80
C TRP A 224 1.60 -0.21 -0.71
N GLN A 225 0.79 -0.41 0.33
CA GLN A 225 1.09 -1.39 1.38
C GLN A 225 1.13 -2.82 0.82
N LEU A 226 0.20 -3.18 -0.07
CA LEU A 226 0.19 -4.49 -0.73
C LEU A 226 1.45 -4.70 -1.60
N LEU A 227 1.93 -3.67 -2.29
CA LEU A 227 3.21 -3.71 -3.03
C LEU A 227 4.39 -3.95 -2.07
N ARG A 228 4.48 -3.16 -0.99
CA ARG A 228 5.55 -3.29 0.02
C ARG A 228 5.55 -4.62 0.76
N LEU A 229 4.41 -5.30 0.85
CA LEU A 229 4.30 -6.64 1.43
C LEU A 229 4.47 -7.76 0.40
N GLY A 230 4.63 -7.43 -0.89
CA GLY A 230 4.79 -8.38 -1.98
C GLY A 230 3.52 -9.18 -2.31
N MET A 231 2.35 -8.64 -1.98
CA MET A 231 1.05 -9.34 -2.06
C MET A 231 0.44 -9.35 -3.47
N LEU A 232 0.93 -8.51 -4.38
CA LEU A 232 0.34 -8.36 -5.72
C LEU A 232 1.10 -9.16 -6.78
N ARG A 233 0.34 -9.80 -7.67
CA ARG A 233 0.83 -10.44 -8.90
C ARG A 233 -0.04 -10.03 -10.06
N TYR A 234 0.58 -9.87 -11.22
CA TYR A 234 -0.14 -9.66 -12.47
C TYR A 234 0.13 -10.85 -13.38
N GLU A 235 -0.91 -11.61 -13.69
CA GLU A 235 -0.81 -12.87 -14.46
C GLU A 235 0.21 -13.85 -13.84
N GLY A 236 0.23 -13.94 -12.51
CA GLY A 236 1.17 -14.76 -11.76
C GLY A 236 2.58 -14.15 -11.62
N LYS A 237 2.93 -13.08 -12.33
CA LYS A 237 4.26 -12.45 -12.27
C LYS A 237 4.38 -11.38 -11.21
N ALA A 238 5.59 -11.18 -10.69
CA ALA A 238 5.91 -10.10 -9.76
C ALA A 238 5.52 -8.74 -10.35
N VAL A 239 4.79 -7.91 -9.60
CA VAL A 239 4.44 -6.56 -10.08
C VAL A 239 5.67 -5.66 -10.06
N VAL A 240 6.36 -5.63 -8.92
CA VAL A 240 7.50 -4.74 -8.70
C VAL A 240 8.79 -5.36 -9.19
N ASP A 241 9.35 -4.75 -10.24
CA ASP A 241 10.72 -4.97 -10.69
C ASP A 241 11.45 -3.61 -10.68
N ALA A 242 12.06 -3.28 -9.55
CA ALA A 242 12.60 -1.96 -9.30
C ALA A 242 13.98 -1.79 -9.99
N GLU A 243 14.00 -1.02 -11.08
CA GLU A 243 15.22 -0.73 -11.81
C GLU A 243 16.19 0.13 -10.98
N TYR A 244 17.49 -0.19 -11.07
CA TYR A 244 18.53 0.62 -10.42
C TYR A 244 18.76 1.91 -11.18
N TRP A 245 18.53 3.03 -10.50
CA TRP A 245 18.78 4.35 -11.04
C TRP A 245 20.18 4.82 -10.65
N ALA A 246 21.13 4.58 -11.55
CA ALA A 246 22.51 4.93 -11.31
C ALA A 246 22.67 6.44 -11.05
N PRO A 247 23.60 6.84 -10.15
CA PRO A 247 23.95 8.25 -9.98
C PRO A 247 24.31 8.91 -11.31
N GLY A 248 23.74 10.08 -11.58
CA GLY A 248 23.94 10.82 -12.83
C GLY A 248 22.97 10.47 -13.96
N HIS A 249 22.11 9.46 -13.80
CA HIS A 249 21.02 9.21 -14.75
C HIS A 249 19.97 10.34 -14.68
N GLU A 250 19.63 10.91 -15.83
CA GLU A 250 18.70 12.04 -15.95
C GLU A 250 17.27 11.67 -15.56
N TRP A 251 16.66 12.46 -14.66
CA TRP A 251 15.27 12.27 -14.27
C TRP A 251 14.30 12.55 -15.42
N PRO A 252 13.16 11.83 -15.50
CA PRO A 252 12.14 12.07 -16.51
C PRO A 252 11.58 13.50 -16.41
N ALA A 253 11.26 14.10 -17.55
CA ALA A 253 10.71 15.46 -17.58
C ALA A 253 9.24 15.55 -17.12
N ARG A 254 8.53 14.42 -17.05
CA ARG A 254 7.11 14.33 -16.70
C ARG A 254 6.88 13.17 -15.73
N TRP A 255 5.96 13.36 -14.78
CA TRP A 255 5.52 12.30 -13.86
C TRP A 255 4.91 11.09 -14.61
N SER A 256 4.27 11.32 -15.75
CA SER A 256 3.73 10.24 -16.59
C SER A 256 4.79 9.24 -17.07
N ASP A 257 6.05 9.69 -17.15
CA ASP A 257 7.20 8.91 -17.64
C ASP A 257 8.06 8.41 -16.47
N PHE A 258 7.63 8.67 -15.23
CA PHE A 258 8.34 8.28 -14.02
C PHE A 258 8.07 6.79 -13.71
N PRO A 259 9.10 5.94 -13.59
CA PRO A 259 8.92 4.54 -13.20
C PRO A 259 8.19 4.42 -11.86
N SER A 260 7.31 3.44 -11.73
CA SER A 260 6.46 3.34 -10.52
C SER A 260 7.25 3.03 -9.25
N VAL A 261 8.33 2.26 -9.36
CA VAL A 261 9.30 2.03 -8.27
C VAL A 261 10.71 2.03 -8.83
N ILE A 262 11.57 2.82 -8.22
CA ILE A 262 12.98 2.99 -8.58
C ILE A 262 13.83 2.55 -7.40
N ARG A 263 14.90 1.80 -7.67
CA ARG A 263 15.93 1.47 -6.69
C ARG A 263 17.07 2.48 -6.77
N LEU A 264 17.33 3.21 -5.69
CA LEU A 264 18.38 4.23 -5.60
C LEU A 264 19.72 3.68 -5.12
N GLN A 265 19.70 2.53 -4.43
CA GLN A 265 20.90 1.92 -3.86
C GLN A 265 21.18 0.58 -4.54
N GLU A 266 22.38 0.43 -5.11
CA GLU A 266 22.76 -0.76 -5.90
C GLU A 266 22.58 -2.07 -5.11
N ARG A 267 22.87 -2.01 -3.80
CA ARG A 267 22.78 -3.14 -2.86
C ARG A 267 21.71 -2.93 -1.79
N ALA A 268 20.58 -2.33 -2.17
CA ALA A 268 19.40 -2.29 -1.30
C ALA A 268 18.97 -3.69 -0.87
N ALA A 269 18.49 -3.83 0.36
CA ALA A 269 17.66 -4.98 0.75
C ALA A 269 16.40 -5.02 -0.15
N PRO A 270 15.74 -6.18 -0.30
CA PRO A 270 14.57 -6.29 -1.18
C PRO A 270 13.47 -5.27 -0.86
N PHE A 271 12.78 -4.80 -1.92
CA PHE A 271 11.69 -3.83 -1.80
C PHE A 271 10.55 -4.37 -0.93
N ALA A 272 10.04 -5.55 -1.29
CA ALA A 272 8.99 -6.21 -0.54
C ALA A 272 9.53 -6.78 0.78
N ALA A 273 8.67 -6.86 1.81
CA ALA A 273 9.08 -7.29 3.14
C ALA A 273 8.01 -8.12 3.86
N PHE A 274 8.44 -8.87 4.89
CA PHE A 274 7.51 -9.56 5.78
C PHE A 274 6.65 -8.60 6.60
N ARG A 275 7.20 -7.44 7.01
CA ARG A 275 6.46 -6.38 7.69
C ARG A 275 6.77 -5.02 7.09
N SER A 276 5.82 -4.09 7.19
CA SER A 276 6.02 -2.70 6.82
C SER A 276 5.88 -1.79 8.04
N LEU A 277 6.66 -0.72 8.05
CA LEU A 277 6.58 0.38 9.00
C LEU A 277 6.49 1.70 8.23
N SER A 278 5.56 2.59 8.56
CA SER A 278 5.54 3.94 8.01
C SER A 278 5.76 4.98 9.11
N LEU A 279 6.74 5.86 8.90
CA LEU A 279 7.07 6.99 9.76
C LEU A 279 6.39 8.24 9.20
N LEU A 280 5.21 8.60 9.71
CA LEU A 280 4.32 9.57 9.07
C LEU A 280 4.01 10.75 9.98
N PRO A 281 3.76 11.96 9.46
CA PRO A 281 3.17 13.04 10.24
C PRO A 281 1.81 12.65 10.87
N GLN A 282 1.49 13.17 12.06
CA GLN A 282 0.24 12.86 12.78
C GLN A 282 -1.04 13.14 11.98
N ARG A 283 -1.01 14.05 10.99
CA ARG A 283 -2.15 14.32 10.11
C ARG A 283 -2.62 13.10 9.29
N TYR A 284 -1.78 12.08 9.13
CA TYR A 284 -2.11 10.87 8.37
C TYR A 284 -2.85 9.80 9.20
N VAL A 285 -3.11 10.01 10.49
CA VAL A 285 -3.82 9.03 11.33
C VAL A 285 -5.17 8.62 10.72
N GLY A 286 -5.95 9.57 10.20
CA GLY A 286 -7.23 9.28 9.56
C GLY A 286 -7.08 8.49 8.25
N ILE A 287 -6.04 8.79 7.47
CA ILE A 287 -5.73 8.08 6.23
C ILE A 287 -5.31 6.64 6.54
N GLU A 288 -4.40 6.42 7.49
CA GLU A 288 -3.95 5.06 7.83
C GLU A 288 -5.05 4.21 8.49
N HIS A 289 -6.01 4.83 9.17
CA HIS A 289 -7.19 4.12 9.64
C HIS A 289 -8.08 3.66 8.48
N ALA A 290 -8.29 4.51 7.48
CA ALA A 290 -8.98 4.14 6.25
C ALA A 290 -8.22 3.06 5.46
N VAL A 291 -6.89 3.12 5.40
CA VAL A 291 -6.04 2.10 4.76
C VAL A 291 -6.27 0.73 5.38
N ARG A 292 -6.26 0.63 6.72
CA ARG A 292 -6.54 -0.63 7.44
C ARG A 292 -7.94 -1.15 7.11
N MET A 293 -8.95 -0.27 7.20
CA MET A 293 -10.34 -0.61 6.91
C MET A 293 -10.51 -1.20 5.49
N ILE A 294 -9.88 -0.57 4.50
CA ILE A 294 -9.85 -1.06 3.11
C ILE A 294 -9.17 -2.43 3.03
N LEU A 295 -7.99 -2.58 3.62
CA LEU A 295 -7.21 -3.81 3.53
C LEU A 295 -7.86 -5.00 4.25
N ASP A 296 -8.64 -4.77 5.30
CA ASP A 296 -9.43 -5.82 5.95
C ASP A 296 -10.54 -6.38 5.03
N HIS A 297 -10.90 -5.63 3.97
CA HIS A 297 -11.89 -6.06 2.96
C HIS A 297 -11.25 -6.53 1.65
N VAL A 298 -9.93 -6.40 1.49
CA VAL A 298 -9.21 -6.92 0.33
C VAL A 298 -8.97 -8.41 0.55
N GLN A 299 -9.40 -9.25 -0.40
CA GLN A 299 -9.08 -10.68 -0.41
C GLN A 299 -7.82 -10.92 -1.26
N PRO A 300 -6.64 -11.17 -0.66
CA PRO A 300 -5.43 -11.43 -1.42
C PRO A 300 -5.50 -12.80 -2.11
N ASP A 301 -4.72 -12.98 -3.18
CA ASP A 301 -4.59 -14.28 -3.85
C ASP A 301 -4.08 -15.36 -2.85
N PRO A 302 -4.85 -16.42 -2.57
CA PRO A 302 -4.46 -17.46 -1.63
C PRO A 302 -3.12 -18.12 -1.96
N ALA A 303 -2.75 -18.21 -3.24
CA ALA A 303 -1.46 -18.76 -3.66
C ALA A 303 -0.30 -17.83 -3.26
N VAL A 304 -0.50 -16.50 -3.29
CA VAL A 304 0.49 -15.52 -2.81
C VAL A 304 0.60 -15.57 -1.29
N VAL A 305 -0.52 -15.65 -0.57
CA VAL A 305 -0.54 -15.79 0.90
C VAL A 305 0.24 -17.03 1.32
N ALA A 306 -0.09 -18.19 0.73
CA ALA A 306 0.58 -19.45 1.03
C ALA A 306 2.09 -19.42 0.71
N LEU A 307 2.47 -18.77 -0.39
CA LEU A 307 3.85 -18.56 -0.78
C LEU A 307 4.62 -17.75 0.28
N ILE A 308 4.12 -16.59 0.68
CA ILE A 308 4.79 -15.73 1.68
C ILE A 308 4.82 -16.41 3.05
N ALA A 309 3.74 -17.07 3.47
CA ALA A 309 3.71 -17.81 4.72
C ALA A 309 4.75 -18.95 4.73
N ARG A 310 4.92 -19.66 3.61
CA ARG A 310 6.01 -20.65 3.46
C ARG A 310 7.38 -20.00 3.63
N ARG A 311 7.63 -18.86 2.97
CA ARG A 311 8.91 -18.13 3.06
C ARG A 311 9.20 -17.63 4.47
N ALA A 312 8.19 -17.19 5.20
CA ALA A 312 8.32 -16.79 6.59
C ALA A 312 8.75 -17.98 7.46
N ARG A 313 8.08 -19.14 7.31
CA ARG A 313 8.44 -20.38 8.01
C ARG A 313 9.84 -20.88 7.68
N GLU A 314 10.23 -20.87 6.41
CA GLU A 314 11.59 -21.23 5.96
C GLU A 314 12.68 -20.36 6.61
N GLN A 315 12.33 -19.12 7.00
CA GLN A 315 13.23 -18.18 7.66
C GLN A 315 12.99 -18.07 9.17
N GLY A 316 12.16 -18.94 9.76
CA GLY A 316 11.86 -18.92 11.19
C GLY A 316 11.11 -17.66 11.67
N ILE A 317 10.45 -16.93 10.76
CA ILE A 317 9.73 -15.69 11.07
C ILE A 317 8.28 -16.04 11.41
N THR A 318 7.85 -15.64 12.61
CA THR A 318 6.43 -15.67 12.99
C THR A 318 5.70 -14.53 12.30
N MET A 319 4.67 -14.87 11.51
CA MET A 319 3.89 -13.94 10.71
C MET A 319 2.42 -14.35 10.77
N THR A 320 1.55 -13.34 10.84
CA THR A 320 0.09 -13.50 10.69
C THR A 320 -0.25 -13.72 9.22
N ASP A 321 -1.39 -14.39 8.96
CA ASP A 321 -1.94 -14.46 7.61
C ASP A 321 -2.63 -13.15 7.22
N ASP A 322 -3.11 -12.38 8.22
CA ASP A 322 -3.75 -11.08 8.04
C ASP A 322 -2.75 -10.01 7.61
N VAL A 323 -3.03 -9.35 6.49
CA VAL A 323 -2.18 -8.33 5.87
C VAL A 323 -2.04 -7.10 6.77
N THR A 324 -3.12 -6.69 7.42
CA THR A 324 -3.17 -5.47 8.26
C THR A 324 -2.35 -5.59 9.53
N ASP A 325 -2.18 -6.80 10.07
CA ASP A 325 -1.32 -7.10 11.21
C ASP A 325 0.18 -7.01 10.89
N ARG A 326 0.54 -7.03 9.59
CA ARG A 326 1.91 -6.84 9.12
C ARG A 326 2.30 -5.37 8.96
N LEU A 327 1.35 -4.46 9.18
CA LEU A 327 1.54 -3.01 9.06
C LEU A 327 1.77 -2.36 10.42
N SER A 328 2.80 -1.54 10.53
CA SER A 328 3.09 -0.70 11.70
C SER A 328 3.18 0.77 11.31
N HIS A 329 2.79 1.65 12.22
CA HIS A 329 2.88 3.10 12.01
C HIS A 329 3.53 3.76 13.22
N HIS A 330 4.37 4.76 12.95
CA HIS A 330 4.80 5.70 13.97
C HIS A 330 4.47 7.12 13.51
N PHE A 331 3.65 7.82 14.30
CA PHE A 331 3.21 9.16 13.98
C PHE A 331 4.10 10.22 14.64
N LEU A 332 4.69 11.09 13.83
CA LEU A 332 5.45 12.24 14.28
C LEU A 332 4.48 13.27 14.87
N SER A 333 4.68 13.65 16.13
CA SER A 333 3.87 14.69 16.80
C SER A 333 3.77 15.98 15.97
N SER A 334 2.63 16.66 16.01
CA SER A 334 2.55 18.05 15.51
C SER A 334 3.47 18.95 16.35
N VAL A 335 4.18 19.87 15.69
CA VAL A 335 4.88 20.99 16.36
C VAL A 335 3.94 22.18 16.39
#